data_AF-L8LYV4-F1
#
_entry.id   AF-L8LYV4-F1
#
_cell.length_a   1.000
_cell.length_b   1.000
_cell.length_c   1.000
_cell.angle_alpha   90.00
_cell.angle_beta   90.00
_cell.angle_gamma   90.00
#
_symmetry.space_group_name_H-M   'P 1'
#
loop_
_entity.id
_entity.type
_entity.pdbx_description
1 polymer ?
#
loop_
_entity_poly.entity_id
_entity_poly.type
_entity_poly.pdbx_seq_one_letter_code
_entity_poly.pdbx_strand_id
1 'polypeptide(L)'
;MEAQLNNLDRLLMRIKWRLKVVMAEREVSVSELIKRTGLHRATISKHLNTLNRPSRLDAETLMKYCLALNCQPGDLMEFIPDTSK
;
A
#
# COMPACT_ATOMS: atom_id res chain seq x y z
N MET A 1 -26.06 10.00 1.66
CA MET A 1 -26.02 8.78 0.81
C MET A 1 -24.85 7.96 1.29
N GLU A 2 -25.03 7.24 2.40
CA GLU A 2 -23.98 6.39 2.97
C GLU A 2 -23.83 5.18 2.04
N ALA A 3 -22.69 5.09 1.36
CA ALA A 3 -22.33 3.87 0.66
C ALA A 3 -22.29 2.75 1.71
N GLN A 4 -23.14 1.74 1.55
CA GLN A 4 -23.11 0.53 2.37
C GLN A 4 -21.75 -0.14 2.15
N LEU A 5 -20.78 0.16 3.04
CA LEU A 5 -19.48 -0.48 3.03
C LEU A 5 -19.65 -1.97 3.30
N ASN A 6 -19.14 -2.81 2.41
CA ASN A 6 -19.14 -4.25 2.60
C ASN A 6 -18.16 -4.65 3.74
N ASN A 7 -18.31 -5.87 4.27
CA ASN A 7 -17.50 -6.36 5.38
C ASN A 7 -15.99 -6.40 5.06
N LEU A 8 -15.63 -6.67 3.79
CA LEU A 8 -14.24 -6.72 3.35
C LEU A 8 -13.59 -5.33 3.43
N ASP A 9 -14.30 -4.27 3.04
CA ASP A 9 -13.80 -2.90 3.13
C ASP A 9 -13.54 -2.47 4.58
N ARG A 10 -14.39 -2.91 5.53
CA ARG A 10 -14.15 -2.70 6.97
C ARG A 10 -12.89 -3.41 7.46
N LEU A 11 -12.65 -4.65 7.03
CA LEU A 11 -11.43 -5.39 7.38
C LEU A 11 -10.17 -4.72 6.80
N LEU A 12 -10.25 -4.22 5.57
CA LEU A 12 -9.12 -3.52 4.93
C LEU A 12 -8.76 -2.21 5.63
N MET A 13 -9.71 -1.53 6.26
CA MET A 13 -9.43 -0.34 7.10
C MET A 13 -8.52 -0.64 8.29
N ARG A 14 -8.42 -1.91 8.72
CA ARG A 14 -7.53 -2.34 9.81
C ARG A 14 -6.14 -2.76 9.32
N ILE A 15 -5.87 -2.67 8.02
CA ILE A 15 -4.53 -2.90 7.45
C ILE A 15 -3.97 -1.56 7.01
N LYS A 16 -3.03 -1.03 7.78
CA LYS A 16 -2.31 0.20 7.46
C LYS A 16 -1.35 -0.04 6.30
N TRP A 17 -1.35 0.87 5.35
CA TRP A 17 -0.49 0.83 4.17
C TRP A 17 0.74 1.73 4.37
N ARG A 18 1.92 1.14 4.23
CA ARG A 18 3.20 1.75 4.62
C ARG A 18 4.10 2.10 3.44
N LEU A 19 3.59 2.10 2.19
CA LEU A 19 4.43 2.35 1.01
C LEU A 19 5.26 3.64 1.10
N LYS A 20 4.67 4.75 1.57
CA LYS A 20 5.40 6.02 1.78
C LYS A 20 6.56 5.88 2.77
N VAL A 21 6.35 5.12 3.85
CA VAL A 21 7.33 4.90 4.91
C VAL A 21 8.49 4.07 4.37
N VAL A 22 8.19 2.93 3.74
CA VAL A 22 9.22 2.04 3.17
C VAL A 22 10.02 2.76 2.07
N MET A 23 9.38 3.58 1.23
CA MET A 23 10.10 4.40 0.25
C MET A 23 11.08 5.36 0.90
N ALA A 24 10.68 6.03 1.98
CA ALA A 24 11.54 6.96 2.70
C ALA A 24 12.72 6.23 3.37
N GLU A 25 12.46 5.09 4.02
CA GLU A 25 13.50 4.23 4.65
C GLU A 25 14.52 3.70 3.64
N ARG A 26 14.14 3.55 2.37
CA ARG A 26 15.01 3.06 1.28
C ARG A 26 15.54 4.15 0.36
N GLU A 27 15.27 5.42 0.69
CA GLU A 27 15.67 6.59 -0.10
C GLU A 27 15.22 6.53 -1.58
N VAL A 28 14.07 5.89 -1.85
CA VAL A 28 13.53 5.73 -3.20
C VAL A 28 12.53 6.85 -3.52
N SER A 29 12.84 7.66 -4.53
CA SER A 29 11.91 8.67 -5.04
C SER A 29 10.73 8.06 -5.81
N VAL A 30 9.63 8.81 -5.95
CA VAL A 30 8.47 8.38 -6.77
C VAL A 30 8.88 8.09 -8.21
N SER A 31 9.73 8.95 -8.79
CA SER A 31 10.23 8.77 -10.16
C SER A 31 11.06 7.50 -10.31
N GLU A 32 11.87 7.17 -9.31
CA GLU A 32 12.66 5.93 -9.29
C GLU A 32 11.76 4.71 -9.11
N LEU A 33 10.76 4.78 -8.23
CA LEU A 33 9.80 3.69 -8.05
C LEU A 33 9.02 3.40 -9.34
N ILE A 34 8.61 4.43 -10.09
CA ILE A 34 7.97 4.26 -11.41
C ILE A 34 8.88 3.47 -12.35
N LYS A 35 10.17 3.84 -12.43
CA LYS A 35 11.15 3.16 -13.29
C LYS A 35 11.34 1.70 -12.88
N ARG A 36 11.53 1.43 -11.59
CA ARG A 36 11.80 0.07 -11.07
C ARG A 36 10.59 -0.86 -11.20
N THR A 37 9.39 -0.35 -10.96
CA THR A 37 8.17 -1.18 -10.96
C THR A 37 7.52 -1.30 -12.33
N GLY A 38 7.77 -0.37 -13.25
CA GLY A 38 7.05 -0.26 -14.52
C GLY A 38 5.57 0.09 -14.38
N LEU A 39 5.11 0.47 -13.17
CA LEU A 39 3.71 0.82 -12.91
C LEU A 39 3.40 2.23 -13.40
N HIS A 40 2.18 2.44 -13.87
CA HIS A 40 1.72 3.75 -14.29
C HIS A 40 1.73 4.75 -13.12
N ARG A 41 2.12 6.01 -13.40
CA ARG A 41 2.20 7.09 -12.39
C ARG A 41 0.89 7.25 -11.61
N ALA A 42 -0.25 7.12 -12.28
CA ALA A 42 -1.56 7.24 -11.63
C ALA A 42 -1.79 6.15 -10.56
N THR A 43 -1.35 4.91 -10.82
CA THR A 43 -1.45 3.80 -9.87
C THR A 43 -0.59 4.06 -8.64
N ILE A 44 0.67 4.45 -8.83
CA ILE A 44 1.58 4.79 -7.73
C ILE A 44 1.03 5.98 -6.92
N SER A 45 0.57 7.04 -7.59
CA SER A 45 -0.02 8.20 -6.90
C SER A 45 -1.22 7.81 -6.04
N LYS A 46 -2.11 6.96 -6.55
CA LYS A 46 -3.26 6.45 -5.79
C LYS A 46 -2.81 5.66 -4.56
N HIS A 47 -1.85 4.75 -4.72
CA HIS A 47 -1.34 3.94 -3.61
C HIS A 47 -0.60 4.77 -2.56
N LEU A 48 0.11 5.82 -2.96
CA LEU A 48 0.77 6.73 -2.02
C LEU A 48 -0.23 7.57 -1.22
N ASN A 49 -1.37 7.93 -1.82
CA ASN A 49 -2.40 8.74 -1.16
C ASN A 49 -3.45 7.91 -0.41
N THR A 50 -3.24 6.60 -0.26
CA THR A 50 -4.10 5.72 0.54
C THR A 50 -3.43 5.43 1.88
N LEU A 51 -4.18 5.58 2.99
CA LEU A 51 -3.70 5.26 4.34
C LEU A 51 -3.79 3.77 4.69
N ASN A 52 -4.82 3.10 4.16
CA ASN A 52 -5.09 1.68 4.37
C ASN A 52 -4.70 0.86 3.15
N ARG A 53 -4.75 -0.47 3.25
CA ARG A 53 -4.48 -1.36 2.12
C ARG A 53 -5.35 -0.96 0.91
N PRO A 54 -4.76 -0.69 -0.28
CA PRO A 54 -5.54 -0.37 -1.46
C PRO A 54 -6.50 -1.52 -1.82
N SER A 55 -7.76 -1.19 -2.08
CA SER A 55 -8.81 -2.18 -2.36
C SER A 55 -8.55 -3.03 -3.61
N ARG A 56 -7.75 -2.53 -4.56
CA ARG A 56 -7.36 -3.24 -5.80
C ARG A 56 -5.86 -3.52 -5.86
N LEU A 57 -5.25 -3.88 -4.73
CA LEU A 57 -3.86 -4.35 -4.70
C LEU A 57 -3.81 -5.85 -5.04
N ASP A 58 -3.42 -6.17 -6.27
CA ASP A 58 -3.15 -7.54 -6.71
C ASP A 58 -1.73 -8.01 -6.33
N ALA A 59 -1.50 -9.32 -6.46
CA ALA A 59 -0.23 -9.95 -6.11
C ALA A 59 0.93 -9.46 -7.00
N GLU A 60 0.67 -9.23 -8.29
CA GLU A 60 1.70 -8.75 -9.23
C GLU A 60 2.21 -7.36 -8.82
N THR A 61 1.30 -6.44 -8.48
CA THR A 61 1.64 -5.10 -8.02
C THR A 61 2.39 -5.15 -6.69
N LEU A 62 1.97 -6.01 -5.76
CA LEU A 62 2.67 -6.20 -4.49
C LEU A 62 4.09 -6.74 -4.69
N MET A 63 4.28 -7.74 -5.56
CA MET A 63 5.60 -8.27 -5.90
C MET A 63 6.51 -7.20 -6.53
N LYS A 64 5.97 -6.39 -7.44
CA LYS A 64 6.71 -5.28 -8.06
C LYS A 64 7.21 -4.29 -7.00
N TYR A 65 6.39 -3.94 -6.01
CA TYR A 65 6.84 -3.09 -4.90
C TYR A 65 7.92 -3.75 -4.05
N CYS A 66 7.72 -5.02 -3.67
CA CYS A 66 8.68 -5.76 -2.86
C CYS A 66 10.06 -5.85 -3.54
N LEU A 67 10.10 -6.16 -4.84
CA LEU A 67 11.33 -6.20 -5.63
C LEU A 67 11.97 -4.81 -5.76
N ALA A 68 11.18 -3.78 -6.12
CA ALA A 68 11.70 -2.43 -6.34
C ALA A 68 12.27 -1.76 -5.08
N LEU A 69 11.72 -2.12 -3.91
CA LEU A 69 12.10 -1.57 -2.61
C LEU A 69 12.98 -2.52 -1.79
N ASN A 70 13.26 -3.72 -2.29
CA ASN A 70 13.96 -4.77 -1.56
C ASN A 70 13.36 -5.00 -0.15
N CYS A 71 12.04 -5.18 -0.10
CA CYS A 71 11.27 -5.35 1.12
C CYS A 71 10.33 -6.56 1.03
N GLN A 72 9.76 -6.94 2.16
CA GLN A 72 8.75 -7.98 2.29
C GLN A 72 7.34 -7.38 2.29
N PRO A 73 6.30 -8.17 1.95
CA PRO A 73 4.90 -7.71 2.07
C PRO A 73 4.54 -7.16 3.45
N GLY A 74 5.10 -7.74 4.52
CA GLY A 74 4.90 -7.29 5.90
C GLY A 74 5.52 -5.91 6.19
N ASP A 75 6.49 -5.47 5.41
CA ASP A 75 7.03 -4.11 5.54
C ASP A 75 6.02 -3.08 5.01
N LEU A 76 5.26 -3.45 3.97
CA LEU A 76 4.28 -2.58 3.31
C LEU A 76 2.92 -2.55 4.01
N MET A 77 2.61 -3.54 4.84
CA MET A 77 1.30 -3.70 5.46
C MET A 77 1.42 -4.06 6.95
N GLU A 78 0.68 -3.33 7.77
CA GLU A 78 0.65 -3.53 9.23
C GLU A 78 -0.80 -3.72 9.68
N PHE A 79 -1.07 -4.78 10.45
CA PHE A 79 -2.38 -4.97 11.06
C PHE A 79 -2.52 -4.09 12.30
N ILE A 80 -3.59 -3.28 12.35
CA ILE A 80 -3.93 -2.44 13.48
C ILE A 80 -5.06 -3.14 14.27
N PRO A 81 -4.76 -3.67 15.48
CA PRO A 81 -5.79 -4.23 16.34
C PRO A 81 -6.75 -3.13 16.83
N ASP A 82 -8.03 -3.47 17.04
CA ASP A 82 -8.97 -2.58 17.72
C ASP A 82 -8.50 -2.48 19.17
N THR A 83 -7.92 -1.34 19.54
CA THR A 83 -7.55 -1.05 20.92
C THR A 83 -8.77 -0.56 21.70
N SER A 84 -9.79 -1.40 21.80
CA SER A 84 -10.85 -1.24 22.80
C SER A 84 -10.33 -1.85 24.09
N LYS A 85 -9.70 -1.03 24.94
CA LYS A 85 -9.70 -1.28 26.38
C LYS A 85 -11.00 -0.73 26.96
#